data_AF-A0A2S1PJJ2-F1
#
_entry.id   AF-A0A2S1PJJ2-F1
#
_cell.length_a   1.000
_cell.length_b   1.000
_cell.length_c   1.000
_cell.angle_alpha   90.00
_cell.angle_beta   90.00
_cell.angle_gamma   90.00
#
_symmetry.space_group_name_H-M   'P 1'
#
loop_
_entity.id
_entity.type
_entity.pdbx_description
1 polymer ?
#
loop_
_entity_poly.entity_id
_entity_poly.type
_entity_poly.pdbx_seq_one_letter_code
_entity_poly.pdbx_strand_id
1 'polypeptide(L)'
;MEHDYPEYPSVVATVEPSRYMDAIDALKGVRQVFCDGETILLPEAEVQAIEMLRSRFNASTVYGQAKEYEFATTAHNQGVSVELLRLGHAVHDCTGQGADEMVRMALEQPSATMLAWSALYRSSMLPN
;
A
#
# COMPACT_ATOMS: atom_id res chain seq x y z
N MET A 1 12.75 -4.02 6.96
CA MET A 1 12.47 -2.73 6.32
C MET A 1 11.03 -2.41 6.67
N GLU A 2 10.76 -1.24 7.25
CA GLU A 2 9.38 -0.74 7.34
C GLU A 2 8.84 -0.59 5.92
N HIS A 3 7.57 -0.97 5.72
CA HIS A 3 6.86 -0.60 4.50
C HIS A 3 6.58 0.90 4.56
N ASP A 4 7.11 1.65 3.61
CA ASP A 4 6.92 3.10 3.52
C ASP A 4 5.49 3.48 3.05
N TYR A 5 4.65 2.50 2.73
CA TYR A 5 3.33 2.67 2.12
C TYR A 5 2.30 1.67 2.69
N PRO A 6 0.99 1.98 2.63
CA PRO A 6 -0.08 1.07 3.03
C PRO A 6 -0.08 -0.25 2.27
N GLU A 7 -0.47 -1.33 2.95
CA GLU A 7 -0.63 -2.66 2.35
C GLU A 7 -1.93 -2.74 1.53
N TYR A 8 -1.86 -3.24 0.31
CA TYR A 8 -3.05 -3.63 -0.43
C TYR A 8 -3.39 -5.13 -0.25
N PRO A 9 -4.65 -5.52 -0.02
CA PRO A 9 -5.78 -4.65 0.25
C PRO A 9 -5.82 -4.16 1.71
N SER A 10 -6.28 -2.92 1.89
CA SER A 10 -6.48 -2.30 3.20
C SER A 10 -7.96 -2.08 3.51
N VAL A 11 -8.25 -1.90 4.80
CA VAL A 11 -9.52 -1.41 5.33
C VAL A 11 -9.32 0.01 5.84
N VAL A 12 -10.20 0.92 5.42
CA VAL A 12 -10.40 2.21 6.09
C VAL A 12 -11.41 2.00 7.20
N ALA A 13 -11.02 2.32 8.43
CA ALA A 13 -11.88 2.35 9.60
C ALA A 13 -12.08 3.81 10.06
N THR A 14 -13.34 4.18 10.31
CA THR A 14 -13.71 5.48 10.87
C THR A 14 -14.40 5.26 12.20
N VAL A 15 -13.93 5.96 13.24
CA VAL A 15 -14.50 5.93 14.59
C VAL A 15 -15.04 7.30 14.97
N GLU A 16 -15.77 7.38 16.07
CA GLU A 16 -16.15 8.69 16.63
C GLU A 16 -14.90 9.52 16.96
N PRO A 17 -14.83 10.81 16.57
CA PRO A 17 -13.63 11.64 16.78
C PRO A 17 -13.15 11.70 18.22
N SER A 18 -14.07 11.69 19.19
CA SER A 18 -13.75 11.67 20.63
C SER A 18 -13.02 10.42 21.09
N ARG A 19 -13.11 9.32 20.30
CA ARG A 19 -12.52 8.02 20.60
C ARG A 19 -11.33 7.69 19.70
N TYR A 20 -10.97 8.58 18.79
CA TYR A 20 -9.91 8.35 17.79
C TYR A 20 -8.56 8.01 18.43
N MET A 21 -8.13 8.81 19.41
CA MET A 21 -6.85 8.58 20.09
C MET A 21 -6.83 7.26 20.87
N ASP A 22 -7.94 6.92 21.53
CA ASP A 22 -8.08 5.64 22.25
C ASP A 22 -8.04 4.45 21.29
N ALA A 23 -8.62 4.60 20.09
CA ALA A 23 -8.60 3.58 19.04
C ALA A 23 -7.19 3.38 18.49
N ILE A 24 -6.44 4.46 18.22
CA ILE A 24 -5.03 4.38 17.83
C ILE A 24 -4.19 3.69 18.91
N ASP A 25 -4.39 4.07 20.17
CA ASP A 25 -3.66 3.47 21.28
C ASP A 25 -3.93 1.96 21.40
N ALA A 26 -5.15 1.52 21.11
CA ALA A 26 -5.51 0.10 21.09
C ALA A 26 -4.90 -0.68 19.90
N LEU A 27 -4.41 0.01 18.87
CA LEU A 27 -3.75 -0.58 17.70
C LEU A 27 -2.22 -0.67 17.85
N LYS A 28 -1.66 -0.26 18.99
CA LYS A 28 -0.22 -0.40 19.25
C LYS A 28 0.21 -1.87 19.12
N GLY A 29 1.12 -2.13 18.19
CA GLY A 29 1.61 -3.47 17.87
C GLY A 29 0.95 -4.13 16.66
N VAL A 30 -0.12 -3.52 16.11
CA VAL A 30 -0.65 -3.89 14.79
C VAL A 30 0.28 -3.36 13.72
N ARG A 31 0.63 -4.19 12.73
CA ARG A 31 1.55 -3.80 11.66
C ARG A 31 0.85 -2.87 10.66
N GLN A 32 1.64 -2.00 10.02
CA GLN A 32 1.23 -1.18 8.88
C GLN A 32 -0.09 -0.40 9.09
N VAL A 33 -0.27 0.16 10.27
CA VAL A 33 -1.38 1.07 10.57
C VAL A 33 -0.99 2.49 10.12
N PHE A 34 -1.83 3.10 9.30
CA PHE A 34 -1.69 4.49 8.86
C PHE A 34 -2.86 5.32 9.40
N CYS A 35 -2.57 6.52 9.88
CA CYS A 35 -3.53 7.40 10.54
C CYS A 35 -3.37 8.82 9.98
N ASP A 36 -4.47 9.46 9.61
CA ASP A 36 -4.50 10.83 9.04
C ASP A 36 -5.15 11.87 9.98
N GLY A 37 -5.57 11.46 11.18
CA GLY A 37 -6.31 12.29 12.14
C GLY A 37 -7.83 12.10 12.12
N GLU A 38 -8.37 11.44 11.09
CA GLU A 38 -9.82 11.21 10.92
C GLU A 38 -10.15 9.74 10.71
N THR A 39 -9.31 9.07 9.92
CA THR A 39 -9.44 7.66 9.55
C THR A 39 -8.22 6.87 10.00
N ILE A 40 -8.42 5.56 10.04
CA ILE A 40 -7.38 4.58 10.35
C ILE A 40 -7.38 3.59 9.19
N LEU A 41 -6.24 3.47 8.51
CA LEU A 41 -6.02 2.52 7.44
C LEU A 41 -5.17 1.36 7.98
N LEU A 42 -5.63 0.13 7.76
CA LEU A 42 -4.94 -1.08 8.22
C LEU A 42 -5.09 -2.21 7.19
N PRO A 43 -4.13 -3.15 7.10
CA PRO A 43 -4.22 -4.27 6.15
C PRO A 43 -5.46 -5.13 6.42
N GLU A 44 -6.12 -5.62 5.36
CA GLU A 44 -7.25 -6.56 5.52
C GLU A 44 -6.87 -7.85 6.25
N ALA A 45 -5.59 -8.22 6.19
CA ALA A 45 -5.05 -9.36 6.92
C ALA A 45 -5.11 -9.19 8.45
N GLU A 46 -5.21 -7.95 8.97
CA GLU A 46 -5.31 -7.66 10.41
C GLU A 46 -6.75 -7.82 10.94
N VAL A 47 -7.35 -8.99 10.68
CA VAL A 47 -8.76 -9.29 10.99
C VAL A 47 -9.09 -9.03 12.46
N GLN A 48 -8.19 -9.37 13.39
CA GLN A 48 -8.41 -9.15 14.82
C GLN A 48 -8.46 -7.67 15.19
N ALA A 49 -7.61 -6.84 14.56
CA ALA A 49 -7.60 -5.40 14.77
C ALA A 49 -8.87 -4.75 14.21
N ILE A 50 -9.29 -5.17 13.01
CA ILE A 50 -10.53 -4.71 12.37
C ILE A 50 -11.74 -5.03 13.26
N GLU A 51 -11.87 -6.27 13.74
CA GLU A 51 -12.98 -6.67 14.61
C GLU A 51 -12.94 -5.97 15.97
N MET A 52 -11.75 -5.71 16.51
CA MET A 52 -11.58 -4.91 17.72
C MET A 52 -12.09 -3.48 17.53
N LEU A 53 -11.76 -2.82 16.42
CA LEU A 53 -12.25 -1.49 16.09
C LEU A 53 -13.79 -1.47 15.94
N ARG A 54 -14.36 -2.46 15.25
CA ARG A 54 -15.81 -2.58 15.08
C ARG A 54 -16.53 -2.81 16.40
N SER A 55 -16.08 -3.76 17.20
CA SER A 55 -16.77 -4.17 18.43
C SER A 55 -16.58 -3.18 19.59
N ARG A 56 -15.36 -2.69 19.81
CA ARG A 56 -15.03 -1.82 20.94
C ARG A 56 -15.25 -0.35 20.63
N PHE A 57 -14.97 0.07 19.40
CA PHE A 57 -14.99 1.48 18.99
C PHE A 57 -16.15 1.84 18.05
N ASN A 58 -17.02 0.88 17.72
CA ASN A 58 -18.14 1.06 16.80
C ASN A 58 -17.69 1.62 15.44
N ALA A 59 -16.52 1.19 14.97
CA ALA A 59 -15.95 1.68 13.73
C ALA A 59 -16.81 1.29 12.51
N SER A 60 -17.05 2.22 11.60
CA SER A 60 -17.45 1.90 10.23
C SER A 60 -16.23 1.49 9.43
N THR A 61 -16.36 0.49 8.55
CA THR A 61 -15.24 -0.08 7.80
C THR A 61 -15.54 -0.15 6.31
N VAL A 62 -14.58 0.25 5.47
CA VAL A 62 -14.63 0.14 4.01
C VAL A 62 -13.42 -0.67 3.54
N TYR A 63 -13.68 -1.78 2.84
CA TYR A 63 -12.67 -2.74 2.37
C TYR A 63 -12.15 -2.39 0.96
N GLY A 64 -11.08 -3.04 0.53
CA GLY A 64 -10.50 -2.94 -0.81
C GLY A 64 -9.76 -1.63 -1.07
N GLN A 65 -9.27 -0.98 -0.01
CA GLN A 65 -8.59 0.31 -0.08
C GLN A 65 -7.09 0.14 -0.39
N ALA A 66 -6.38 1.24 -0.64
CA ALA A 66 -4.95 1.27 -0.98
C ALA A 66 -4.61 0.61 -2.34
N LYS A 67 -5.53 0.63 -3.30
CA LYS A 67 -5.34 -0.01 -4.61
C LYS A 67 -4.16 0.56 -5.41
N GLU A 68 -3.87 1.84 -5.25
CA GLU A 68 -2.69 2.50 -5.80
C GLU A 68 -1.36 1.88 -5.34
N TYR A 69 -1.37 1.14 -4.22
CA TYR A 69 -0.21 0.41 -3.68
C TYR A 69 -0.24 -1.10 -3.99
N GLU A 70 -1.16 -1.57 -4.83
CA GLU A 70 -1.29 -2.99 -5.22
C GLU A 70 0.03 -3.53 -5.79
N PHE A 71 0.65 -2.82 -6.74
CA PHE A 71 1.96 -3.21 -7.27
C PHE A 71 3.02 -3.28 -6.18
N ALA A 72 3.15 -2.23 -5.37
CA ALA A 72 4.23 -2.13 -4.38
C ALA A 72 4.10 -3.20 -3.29
N THR A 73 2.86 -3.53 -2.89
CA THR A 73 2.56 -4.60 -1.93
C THR A 73 2.90 -5.96 -2.52
N THR A 74 2.42 -6.27 -3.73
CA THR A 74 2.64 -7.56 -4.37
C THR A 74 4.11 -7.77 -4.74
N ALA A 75 4.79 -6.74 -5.24
CA ALA A 75 6.22 -6.76 -5.55
C ALA A 75 7.07 -7.05 -4.31
N HIS A 76 6.75 -6.40 -3.18
CA HIS A 76 7.44 -6.64 -1.91
C HIS A 76 7.27 -8.09 -1.46
N ASN A 77 6.02 -8.57 -1.43
CA ASN A 77 5.69 -9.92 -0.96
C ASN A 77 6.33 -11.02 -1.81
N GLN A 78 6.55 -10.76 -3.10
CA GLN A 78 7.22 -11.68 -4.02
C GLN A 78 8.75 -11.50 -4.08
N GLY A 79 9.33 -10.59 -3.29
CA GLY A 79 10.78 -10.42 -3.19
C GLY A 79 11.43 -9.68 -4.36
N VAL A 80 10.69 -8.80 -5.05
CA VAL A 80 11.26 -7.88 -6.04
C VAL A 80 12.29 -6.97 -5.34
N SER A 81 13.41 -6.69 -6.02
CA SER A 81 14.44 -5.81 -5.46
C SER A 81 13.88 -4.42 -5.13
N VAL A 82 14.35 -3.82 -4.04
CA VAL A 82 13.88 -2.50 -3.57
C VAL A 82 14.02 -1.42 -4.65
N GLU A 83 15.06 -1.50 -5.47
CA GLU A 83 15.30 -0.56 -6.58
C GLU A 83 14.22 -0.66 -7.66
N LEU A 84 13.89 -1.88 -8.09
CA LEU A 84 12.81 -2.13 -9.05
C LEU A 84 11.46 -1.79 -8.46
N LEU A 85 11.22 -2.11 -7.19
CA LEU A 85 9.99 -1.77 -6.49
C LEU A 85 9.77 -0.26 -6.49
N ARG A 86 10.76 0.52 -6.05
CA ARG A 86 10.65 1.99 -5.99
C ARG A 86 10.43 2.60 -7.37
N LEU A 87 11.19 2.15 -8.36
CA LEU A 87 11.05 2.64 -9.72
C LEU A 87 9.72 2.25 -10.35
N GLY A 88 9.29 1.00 -10.19
CA GLY A 88 8.00 0.50 -10.67
C GLY A 88 6.84 1.26 -10.04
N HIS A 89 6.89 1.50 -8.74
CA HIS A 89 5.88 2.32 -8.05
C HIS A 89 5.90 3.78 -8.53
N ALA A 90 7.04 4.32 -8.98
CA ALA A 90 7.09 5.67 -9.53
C ALA A 90 6.53 5.77 -10.96
N VAL A 91 6.38 4.65 -11.68
CA VAL A 91 5.91 4.64 -13.07
C VAL A 91 4.63 3.85 -13.30
N HIS A 92 4.02 3.27 -12.26
CA HIS A 92 2.89 2.34 -12.40
C HIS A 92 1.75 2.94 -13.23
N ASP A 93 1.36 4.19 -12.96
CA ASP A 93 0.33 4.92 -13.70
C ASP A 93 0.70 5.23 -15.17
N CYS A 94 1.99 5.18 -15.52
CA CYS A 94 2.49 5.43 -16.87
C CYS A 94 2.70 4.14 -17.69
N THR A 95 2.74 2.97 -17.06
CA THR A 95 3.03 1.72 -17.77
C THR A 95 1.86 1.24 -18.64
N GLY A 96 0.62 1.57 -18.26
CA GLY A 96 -0.59 0.97 -18.81
C GLY A 96 -0.78 -0.51 -18.45
N GLN A 97 0.03 -1.05 -17.54
CA GLN A 97 0.05 -2.45 -17.13
C GLN A 97 -0.64 -2.64 -15.77
N GLY A 98 -1.19 -3.83 -15.55
CA GLY A 98 -1.68 -4.23 -14.23
C GLY A 98 -0.54 -4.59 -13.28
N ALA A 99 -0.79 -4.54 -11.97
CA ALA A 99 0.19 -4.86 -10.94
C ALA A 99 0.85 -6.23 -11.13
N ASP A 100 0.07 -7.27 -11.42
CA ASP A 100 0.58 -8.64 -11.63
C ASP A 100 1.56 -8.72 -12.81
N GLU A 101 1.27 -8.02 -13.91
CA GLU A 101 2.13 -8.00 -15.09
C GLU A 101 3.45 -7.29 -14.78
N MET A 102 3.39 -6.16 -14.07
CA MET A 102 4.57 -5.42 -13.64
C MET A 102 5.45 -6.25 -12.69
N VAL A 103 4.86 -6.96 -11.72
CA VAL A 103 5.59 -7.83 -10.80
C VAL A 103 6.25 -8.98 -11.56
N ARG A 104 5.52 -9.63 -12.47
CA ARG A 104 6.07 -10.69 -13.33
C ARG A 104 7.28 -10.20 -14.13
N MET A 105 7.20 -9.01 -14.74
CA MET A 105 8.33 -8.42 -15.48
C MET A 105 9.53 -8.13 -14.59
N ALA A 106 9.30 -7.63 -13.38
CA ALA A 106 10.37 -7.35 -12.42
C ALA A 106 11.08 -8.63 -11.96
N LEU A 107 10.37 -9.76 -11.83
CA LEU A 107 10.93 -11.05 -11.43
C LEU A 107 11.59 -11.80 -12.59
N GLU A 108 10.95 -11.87 -13.75
CA GLU A 108 11.43 -12.64 -14.89
C GLU A 108 12.56 -11.94 -15.64
N GLN A 109 12.53 -10.61 -15.74
CA GLN A 109 13.45 -9.83 -16.56
C GLN A 109 13.97 -8.57 -15.84
N PRO A 110 14.56 -8.68 -14.64
CA PRO A 110 14.87 -7.54 -13.77
C PRO A 110 15.70 -6.45 -14.45
N SER A 111 16.75 -6.82 -15.19
CA SER A 111 17.63 -5.85 -15.86
C SER A 111 16.94 -5.11 -17.02
N ALA A 112 16.13 -5.82 -17.82
CA ALA A 112 15.38 -5.19 -18.92
C ALA A 112 14.29 -4.26 -18.38
N THR A 113 13.56 -4.72 -17.36
CA THR A 113 12.54 -3.95 -16.65
C THR A 113 13.12 -2.68 -16.03
N MET A 114 14.30 -2.78 -15.42
CA MET A 114 15.00 -1.62 -14.84
C MET A 114 15.30 -0.56 -15.90
N LEU A 115 15.79 -0.96 -17.07
CA LEU A 115 16.08 -0.05 -18.18
C LEU A 115 14.80 0.60 -18.72
N ALA A 116 13.76 -0.20 -18.96
CA ALA A 116 12.48 0.27 -19.49
C ALA A 116 11.81 1.28 -18.55
N TRP A 117 11.66 0.94 -17.27
CA TRP A 117 11.05 1.84 -16.30
C TRP A 117 11.89 3.09 -16.03
N SER A 118 13.23 3.01 -16.13
CA SER A 118 14.10 4.18 -15.98
C SER A 118 13.95 5.16 -17.13
N ALA A 119 13.70 4.66 -18.35
CA ALA A 119 13.39 5.49 -19.50
C ALA A 119 12.01 6.13 -19.36
N LEU A 120 11.02 5.35 -18.92
CA LEU A 120 9.66 5.82 -18.69
C LEU A 120 9.61 6.94 -17.63
N TYR A 121 10.24 6.72 -16.47
CA TYR A 121 10.34 7.71 -15.40
C TYR A 121 11.00 9.01 -15.87
N ARG A 122 12.06 8.92 -16.68
CA ARG A 122 12.70 10.11 -17.26
C ARG A 122 11.78 10.86 -18.21
N SER A 123 10.98 10.14 -19.00
CA SER A 123 10.04 10.76 -19.94
C SER A 123 8.85 11.42 -19.25
N SER A 124 8.38 10.88 -18.11
CA SER A 124 7.24 11.46 -17.36
C SER A 124 7.62 12.71 -16.56
N MET A 125 8.90 12.88 -16.22
CA MET A 125 9.42 14.02 -15.47
C MET A 125 9.76 15.25 -16.34
N LEU A 126 9.80 15.10 -17.67
CA LEU A 126 10.02 16.23 -18.56
C LEU A 126 8.69 16.97 -18.79
N PRO A 127 8.57 18.25 -18.43
CA PRO A 127 7.38 19.03 -18.75
C PRO A 127 7.27 19.19 -20.27
N ASN A 128 6.08 18.94 -20.81
CA ASN A 128 5.73 19.33 -22.18
C ASN A 128 5.73 20.86 -22.33
#